data_AF-A0A4R1AU05-F1
#
_entry.id   AF-A0A4R1AU05-F1
#
_cell.length_a   1.000
_cell.length_b   1.000
_cell.length_c   1.000
_cell.angle_alpha   90.00
_cell.angle_beta   90.00
_cell.angle_gamma   90.00
#
_symmetry.space_group_name_H-M   'P 1'
#
loop_
_entity.id
_entity.type
_entity.pdbx_description
1 polymer ?
#
loop_
_entity_poly.entity_id
_entity_poly.type
_entity_poly.pdbx_seq_one_letter_code
_entity_poly.pdbx_strand_id
1 'polypeptide(L)'
;MNNLILREKDESFLDYHIRLFSNKDNYGIDTYEIADLLNKEYGTTYSESKWRKDYAQYVNWKDYILSKNLDEEILNIYESIRIESEKEKVRNRDQQREYRKLIANQARFEKIKDDIYKAILHLEKKKPLLPSPTEKAKSFKEGLALWSDWHFGMEIDNYSNKFNKRIFNERVQGLLNKTIEYGKLHNISTLHVANLGDLIGGLIHVSTRVQANEDVVEQTKYVSETLAEALGVLANEFPNIKYYNVAGNHGRTSPSKNDVGIKENFEYLIPWYLESRLRDFNNIDIVNEQDGFIIGKILNENVVFTHGHYDRPDQSVTKIPQLTGIIPSFIFSGHIHHHYEKEYGRTTVVVNGSLVGNDDYAMQGRYGSKPSQKFLVFNNEGLECSYVIKL
;
A
#
# COMPACT_ATOMS: atom_id res chain seq x y z
N MET A 1 -33.07 34.82 14.84
CA MET A 1 -32.18 34.88 16.03
C MET A 1 -32.86 34.10 17.14
N ASN A 2 -32.10 33.24 17.81
CA ASN A 2 -32.55 32.04 18.52
C ASN A 2 -33.68 32.26 19.54
N ASN A 3 -34.89 31.76 19.22
CA ASN A 3 -35.97 31.54 20.21
C ASN A 3 -35.53 30.63 21.37
N LEU A 4 -34.46 29.85 21.16
CA LEU A 4 -33.88 28.93 22.14
C LEU A 4 -33.14 29.61 23.30
N ILE A 5 -32.81 30.90 23.22
CA ILE A 5 -32.02 31.59 24.26
C ILE A 5 -32.90 32.48 25.15
N LEU A 6 -34.14 32.75 24.73
CA LEU A 6 -35.11 33.49 25.53
C LEU A 6 -35.86 32.55 26.48
N ARG A 7 -36.42 33.12 27.54
CA ARG A 7 -37.24 32.40 28.50
C ARG A 7 -38.57 31.99 27.84
N GLU A 8 -38.94 30.72 27.99
CA GLU A 8 -40.21 30.23 27.48
C GLU A 8 -41.37 30.64 28.41
N LYS A 9 -42.60 30.71 27.87
CA LYS A 9 -43.77 31.26 28.61
C LYS A 9 -44.11 30.49 29.90
N ASP A 10 -43.83 29.19 29.91
CA ASP A 10 -44.13 28.29 31.03
C ASP A 10 -42.87 27.89 31.83
N GLU A 11 -41.72 28.47 31.50
CA GLU A 11 -40.44 28.16 32.14
C GLU A 11 -40.24 29.02 33.40
N SER A 12 -39.85 28.42 34.52
CA SER A 12 -39.49 29.19 35.72
C SER A 12 -38.19 29.95 35.50
N PHE A 13 -37.97 31.05 36.23
CA PHE A 13 -36.72 31.79 36.11
C PHE A 13 -35.49 30.92 36.46
N LEU A 14 -35.65 30.00 37.41
CA LEU A 14 -34.58 29.08 37.82
C LEU A 14 -34.26 28.06 36.73
N ASP A 15 -35.28 27.50 36.08
CA ASP A 15 -35.11 26.56 34.96
C ASP A 15 -34.44 27.24 33.77
N TYR A 16 -34.84 28.49 33.49
CA TYR A 16 -34.21 29.34 32.48
C TYR A 16 -32.73 29.57 32.77
N HIS A 17 -32.39 29.89 34.01
CA HIS A 17 -31.01 30.06 34.47
C HIS A 17 -30.18 28.78 34.30
N ILE A 18 -30.70 27.63 34.73
CA ILE A 18 -30.02 26.34 34.60
C ILE A 18 -29.81 25.95 33.12
N ARG A 19 -30.83 26.15 32.28
CA ARG A 19 -30.82 25.78 30.86
C ARG A 19 -29.76 26.54 30.07
N LEU A 20 -29.61 27.84 30.31
CA LEU A 20 -28.61 28.67 29.64
C LEU A 20 -27.18 28.22 29.96
N PHE A 21 -26.87 27.96 31.23
CA PHE A 21 -25.53 27.51 31.62
C PHE A 21 -25.25 26.05 31.24
N SER A 22 -26.24 25.16 31.27
CA SER A 22 -26.07 23.74 30.90
C SER A 22 -25.79 23.54 29.40
N ASN A 23 -26.28 24.45 28.55
CA ASN A 23 -26.16 24.35 27.10
C ASN A 23 -25.29 25.47 26.49
N LYS A 24 -24.49 26.15 27.30
CA LYS A 24 -23.64 27.27 26.89
C LYS A 24 -22.84 26.97 25.63
N ASP A 25 -22.14 25.84 25.61
CA ASP A 25 -21.28 25.43 24.48
C ASP A 25 -22.09 25.05 23.22
N ASN A 26 -23.32 24.53 23.40
CA ASN A 26 -24.23 24.20 22.30
C ASN A 26 -24.88 25.45 21.68
N TYR A 27 -25.14 26.48 22.50
CA TYR A 27 -25.73 27.74 22.05
C TYR A 27 -24.69 28.74 21.53
N GLY A 28 -23.40 28.49 21.77
CA GLY A 28 -22.31 29.37 21.34
C GLY A 28 -22.30 30.73 22.01
N ILE A 29 -22.88 30.83 23.21
CA ILE A 29 -22.98 32.08 23.99
C ILE A 29 -21.95 32.10 25.12
N ASP A 30 -21.49 33.29 25.50
CA ASP A 30 -20.57 33.45 26.62
C ASP A 30 -21.29 33.69 27.96
N THR A 31 -20.54 33.70 29.07
CA THR A 31 -21.17 33.86 30.38
C THR A 31 -21.61 35.30 30.67
N TYR A 32 -21.10 36.29 29.95
CA TYR A 32 -21.54 37.69 30.05
C TYR A 32 -22.86 37.88 29.35
N GLU A 33 -23.03 37.30 28.16
CA GLU A 33 -24.31 37.28 27.43
C GLU A 33 -25.41 36.59 28.24
N ILE A 34 -25.09 35.47 28.90
CA ILE A 34 -26.02 34.80 29.82
C ILE A 34 -26.41 35.73 30.99
N ALA A 35 -25.44 36.46 31.56
CA ALA A 35 -25.71 37.38 32.66
C ALA A 35 -26.64 38.53 32.24
N ASP A 36 -26.45 39.09 31.05
CA ASP A 36 -27.30 40.16 30.51
C ASP A 36 -28.75 39.68 30.28
N LEU A 37 -28.91 38.47 29.75
CA LEU A 37 -30.23 37.86 29.55
C LEU A 37 -30.96 37.63 30.88
N LEU A 38 -30.27 37.09 31.88
CA LEU A 38 -30.84 36.83 33.20
C LEU A 38 -31.16 38.12 33.96
N ASN A 39 -30.29 39.12 33.85
CA ASN A 39 -30.50 40.44 34.44
C ASN A 39 -31.71 41.16 33.84
N LYS A 40 -31.91 41.02 32.52
CA LYS A 40 -33.06 41.60 31.82
C LYS A 40 -34.39 41.00 32.29
N GLU A 41 -34.42 39.70 32.54
CA GLU A 41 -35.62 38.99 33.02
C GLU A 41 -35.85 39.17 34.52
N TYR A 42 -34.78 39.24 35.33
CA TYR A 42 -34.88 39.36 36.79
C TYR A 42 -35.01 40.82 37.26
N GLY A 43 -34.71 41.79 36.39
CA GLY A 43 -34.75 43.23 36.71
C GLY A 43 -33.57 43.69 37.58
N THR A 44 -32.40 43.09 37.40
CA THR A 44 -31.20 43.37 38.23
C THR A 44 -29.97 43.69 37.38
N THR A 45 -28.91 44.18 38.02
CA THR A 45 -27.63 44.51 37.35
C THR A 45 -26.47 43.74 37.99
N TYR A 46 -26.64 42.44 38.22
CA TYR A 46 -25.60 41.62 38.80
C TYR A 46 -24.53 41.26 37.77
N SER A 47 -23.28 41.12 38.20
CA SER A 47 -22.24 40.61 37.31
C SER A 47 -22.41 39.12 37.04
N GLU A 48 -21.82 38.64 35.93
CA GLU A 48 -21.72 37.22 35.58
C GLU A 48 -21.32 36.33 36.77
N SER A 49 -20.45 36.84 37.64
CA SER A 49 -19.91 36.08 38.76
C SER A 49 -20.99 35.61 39.73
N LYS A 50 -22.06 36.39 39.92
CA LYS A 50 -23.19 35.98 40.77
C LYS A 50 -23.89 34.78 40.14
N TRP A 51 -24.36 34.94 38.90
CA TRP A 51 -25.13 33.93 38.18
C TRP A 51 -24.33 32.64 37.96
N ARG A 52 -23.02 32.73 37.71
CA ARG A 52 -22.13 31.57 37.63
C ARG A 52 -21.97 30.87 38.97
N LYS A 53 -21.84 31.60 40.08
CA LYS A 53 -21.73 31.01 41.42
C LYS A 53 -23.02 30.32 41.84
N ASP A 54 -24.16 30.91 41.54
CA ASP A 54 -25.47 30.34 41.81
C ASP A 54 -25.69 29.04 41.00
N TYR A 55 -25.31 29.02 39.72
CA TYR A 55 -25.30 27.80 38.92
C TYR A 55 -24.32 26.74 39.44
N ALA A 56 -23.12 27.15 39.88
CA ALA A 56 -22.15 26.23 40.45
C ALA A 56 -22.64 25.60 41.77
N GLN A 57 -23.38 26.33 42.59
CA GLN A 57 -24.06 25.78 43.76
C GLN A 57 -25.10 24.74 43.35
N TYR A 58 -25.94 25.04 42.35
CA TYR A 58 -26.88 24.06 41.81
C TYR A 58 -26.18 22.77 41.37
N VAL A 59 -25.12 22.85 40.55
CA VAL A 59 -24.37 21.67 40.09
C VAL A 59 -23.83 20.84 41.26
N ASN A 60 -23.31 21.51 42.31
CA ASN A 60 -22.74 20.82 43.47
C ASN A 60 -23.79 20.09 44.32
N TRP A 61 -25.00 20.65 44.44
CA TRP A 61 -26.09 20.07 45.24
C TRP A 61 -27.02 19.17 44.42
N LYS A 62 -26.99 19.25 43.08
CA LYS A 62 -27.88 18.52 42.16
C LYS A 62 -27.85 17.01 42.42
N ASP A 63 -26.65 16.42 42.45
CA ASP A 63 -26.50 14.97 42.63
C ASP A 63 -26.99 14.52 44.02
N TYR A 64 -26.75 15.32 45.06
CA TYR A 64 -27.23 15.06 46.41
C TYR A 64 -28.76 15.12 46.51
N ILE A 65 -29.38 16.15 45.94
CA ILE A 65 -30.84 16.33 45.96
C ILE A 65 -31.53 15.22 45.14
N LEU A 66 -30.99 14.86 43.96
CA LEU A 66 -31.52 13.77 43.14
C LEU A 66 -31.44 12.42 43.87
N SER A 67 -30.34 12.16 44.60
CA SER A 67 -30.19 10.94 45.41
C SER A 67 -31.18 10.81 46.57
N LYS A 68 -31.78 11.93 47.02
CA LYS A 68 -32.68 11.99 48.18
C LYS A 68 -34.16 12.05 47.79
N ASN A 69 -34.48 12.51 46.57
CA ASN A 69 -35.85 12.89 46.17
C ASN A 69 -36.41 12.10 44.96
N LEU A 70 -35.72 11.10 44.41
CA LEU A 70 -36.20 10.31 43.26
C LEU A 70 -36.43 8.85 43.63
N ASP A 71 -37.50 8.26 43.08
CA ASP A 71 -37.73 6.82 43.10
C ASP A 71 -36.52 6.08 42.49
N GLU A 72 -36.15 4.95 43.10
CA GLU A 72 -34.96 4.15 42.77
C GLU A 72 -34.88 3.80 41.27
N GLU A 73 -36.04 3.65 40.61
CA GLU A 73 -36.17 3.38 39.18
C GLU A 73 -35.71 4.55 38.28
N ILE A 74 -36.00 5.79 38.66
CA ILE A 74 -35.61 6.98 37.88
C ILE A 74 -34.10 7.27 38.03
N LEU A 75 -33.55 7.02 39.23
CA LEU A 75 -32.11 7.11 39.48
C LEU A 75 -31.32 6.12 38.60
N ASN A 76 -31.80 4.88 38.50
CA ASN A 76 -31.21 3.86 37.63
C ASN A 76 -31.26 4.25 36.14
N ILE A 77 -32.37 4.83 35.68
CA ILE A 77 -32.49 5.32 34.29
C ILE A 77 -31.49 6.45 34.04
N TYR A 78 -31.40 7.43 34.94
CA TYR A 78 -30.47 8.56 34.79
C TYR A 78 -29.01 8.10 34.79
N GLU A 79 -28.65 7.17 35.67
CA GLU A 79 -27.32 6.58 35.72
C GLU A 79 -27.02 5.79 34.43
N SER A 80 -27.98 5.04 33.90
CA SER A 80 -27.82 4.33 32.62
C SER A 80 -27.59 5.28 31.44
N ILE A 81 -28.32 6.39 31.36
CA ILE A 81 -28.15 7.44 30.33
C ILE A 81 -26.78 8.10 30.47
N ARG A 82 -26.36 8.42 31.69
CA ARG A 82 -25.04 9.00 31.97
C ARG A 82 -23.92 8.04 31.55
N ILE A 83 -24.03 6.76 31.91
CA ILE A 83 -23.07 5.72 31.54
C ILE A 83 -23.00 5.59 30.02
N GLU A 84 -24.13 5.55 29.31
CA GLU A 84 -24.13 5.43 27.85
C GLU A 84 -23.55 6.68 27.18
N SER A 85 -23.84 7.88 27.68
CA SER A 85 -23.21 9.13 27.21
C SER A 85 -21.69 9.13 27.41
N GLU A 86 -21.19 8.66 28.56
CA GLU A 86 -19.75 8.51 28.80
C GLU A 86 -19.12 7.49 27.84
N LYS A 87 -19.79 6.35 27.59
CA LYS A 87 -19.34 5.37 26.58
C LYS A 87 -19.27 5.99 25.18
N GLU A 88 -20.27 6.77 24.78
CA GLU A 88 -20.27 7.46 23.48
C GLU A 88 -19.14 8.49 23.35
N LYS A 89 -18.86 9.26 24.40
CA LYS A 89 -17.70 10.17 24.42
C LYS A 89 -16.39 9.41 24.24
N VAL A 90 -16.22 8.27 24.92
CA VAL A 90 -15.04 7.41 24.76
C VAL A 90 -14.95 6.88 23.33
N ARG A 91 -16.05 6.34 22.77
CA ARG A 91 -16.13 5.86 21.38
C ARG A 91 -15.74 6.95 20.38
N ASN A 92 -16.29 8.16 20.52
CA ASN A 92 -15.99 9.29 19.62
C ASN A 92 -14.53 9.75 19.76
N ARG A 93 -14.00 9.83 20.98
CA ARG A 93 -12.58 10.17 21.20
C ARG A 93 -11.65 9.14 20.55
N ASP A 94 -11.97 7.86 20.66
CA ASP A 94 -11.17 6.79 20.06
C ASP A 94 -11.25 6.85 18.53
N GLN A 95 -12.43 7.07 17.96
CA GLN A 95 -12.61 7.31 16.52
C GLN A 95 -11.81 8.52 16.02
N GLN A 96 -11.87 9.64 16.72
CA GLN A 96 -11.10 10.84 16.37
C GLN A 96 -9.59 10.61 16.48
N ARG A 97 -9.14 9.84 17.47
CA ARG A 97 -7.73 9.48 17.64
C ARG A 97 -7.24 8.66 16.45
N GLU A 98 -7.98 7.64 16.04
CA GLU A 98 -7.61 6.82 14.88
C GLU A 98 -7.69 7.64 13.58
N TYR A 99 -8.71 8.48 13.41
CA TYR A 99 -8.80 9.38 12.26
C TYR A 99 -7.61 10.35 12.16
N ARG A 100 -7.23 11.01 13.28
CA ARG A 100 -6.05 11.89 13.31
C ARG A 100 -4.75 11.14 13.01
N LYS A 101 -4.63 9.89 13.47
CA LYS A 101 -3.49 9.03 13.17
C LYS A 101 -3.41 8.71 11.67
N LEU A 102 -4.55 8.42 11.02
CA LEU A 102 -4.62 8.24 9.57
C LEU A 102 -4.17 9.51 8.81
N ILE A 103 -4.71 10.68 9.17
CA ILE A 103 -4.33 11.95 8.55
C ILE A 103 -2.83 12.25 8.73
N ALA A 104 -2.30 12.05 9.93
CA ALA A 104 -0.88 12.25 10.20
C ALA A 104 0.00 11.29 9.37
N ASN A 105 -0.40 10.04 9.22
CA ASN A 105 0.31 9.07 8.39
C ASN A 105 0.27 9.46 6.91
N GLN A 106 -0.88 9.89 6.40
CA GLN A 106 -1.02 10.37 5.02
C GLN A 106 -0.12 11.59 4.74
N ALA A 107 -0.14 12.60 5.62
CA ALA A 107 0.71 13.79 5.46
C ALA A 107 2.21 13.45 5.48
N ARG A 108 2.64 12.51 6.33
CA ARG A 108 4.04 12.04 6.37
C ARG A 108 4.42 11.33 5.07
N PHE A 109 3.50 10.52 4.55
CA PHE A 109 3.69 9.76 3.34
C PHE A 109 3.78 10.66 2.09
N GLU A 110 2.90 11.66 1.98
CA GLU A 110 2.99 12.71 0.95
C GLU A 110 4.34 13.43 0.99
N LYS A 111 4.81 13.80 2.19
CA LYS A 111 6.13 14.40 2.36
C LYS A 111 7.27 13.47 1.91
N ILE A 112 7.21 12.19 2.26
CA ILE A 112 8.21 11.20 1.81
C ILE A 112 8.22 11.10 0.28
N LYS A 113 7.05 11.10 -0.36
CA LYS A 113 6.95 11.10 -1.82
C LYS A 113 7.62 12.33 -2.42
N ASP A 114 7.38 13.52 -1.88
CA ASP A 114 8.03 14.76 -2.32
C ASP A 114 9.55 14.74 -2.12
N ASP A 115 10.02 14.21 -0.99
CA ASP A 115 11.44 14.09 -0.67
C ASP A 115 12.14 13.09 -1.62
N ILE A 116 11.48 11.98 -1.97
CA ILE A 116 11.95 11.03 -2.99
C ILE A 116 12.03 11.72 -4.35
N TYR A 117 10.99 12.45 -4.77
CA TYR A 117 10.98 13.15 -6.05
C TYR A 117 12.14 14.15 -6.16
N LYS A 118 12.37 14.96 -5.13
CA LYS A 118 13.52 15.89 -5.08
C LYS A 118 14.85 15.16 -5.14
N ALA A 119 15.00 14.05 -4.41
CA ALA A 119 16.22 13.25 -4.44
C ALA A 119 16.50 12.69 -5.84
N ILE A 120 15.46 12.26 -6.57
CA ILE A 120 15.56 11.79 -7.95
C ILE A 120 16.03 12.91 -8.90
N LEU A 121 15.46 14.12 -8.79
CA LEU A 121 15.92 15.28 -9.57
C LEU A 121 17.41 15.61 -9.33
N HIS A 122 17.90 15.39 -8.11
CA HIS A 122 19.33 15.53 -7.81
C HIS A 122 20.18 14.39 -8.39
N LEU A 123 19.66 13.16 -8.38
CA LEU A 123 20.32 11.99 -8.95
C LEU A 123 20.48 12.14 -10.47
N GLU A 124 19.45 12.63 -11.16
CA GLU A 124 19.46 12.85 -12.62
C GLU A 124 20.57 13.78 -13.09
N LYS A 125 20.90 14.81 -12.29
CA LYS A 125 22.03 15.70 -12.58
C LYS A 125 23.37 14.97 -12.58
N LYS A 126 23.48 13.86 -11.85
CA LYS A 126 24.70 13.04 -11.75
C LYS A 126 24.69 11.85 -12.70
N LYS A 127 23.52 11.22 -12.90
CA LYS A 127 23.32 10.02 -13.71
C LYS A 127 22.06 10.17 -14.56
N PRO A 128 22.12 10.89 -15.70
CA PRO A 128 20.95 11.09 -16.54
C PRO A 128 20.55 9.77 -17.22
N LEU A 129 19.24 9.50 -17.30
CA LEU A 129 18.67 8.48 -18.18
C LEU A 129 18.09 9.24 -19.37
N LEU A 130 18.61 8.96 -20.56
CA LEU A 130 18.25 9.70 -21.77
C LEU A 130 17.32 8.87 -22.65
N PRO A 131 16.08 9.31 -22.85
CA PRO A 131 15.18 8.70 -23.81
C PRO A 131 15.72 8.88 -25.23
N SER A 132 15.89 7.76 -25.93
CA SER A 132 16.24 7.68 -27.34
C SER A 132 15.50 6.48 -27.94
N PRO A 133 14.16 6.54 -28.00
CA PRO A 133 13.35 5.39 -28.41
C PRO A 133 13.65 4.99 -29.85
N THR A 134 13.77 3.69 -30.09
CA THR A 134 13.91 3.12 -31.43
C THR A 134 12.64 3.39 -32.27
N GLU A 135 12.81 3.56 -33.57
CA GLU A 135 11.69 3.75 -34.49
C GLU A 135 10.65 2.61 -34.39
N LYS A 136 9.38 2.95 -34.58
CA LYS A 136 8.26 2.00 -34.45
C LYS A 136 8.35 0.92 -35.53
N ALA A 137 8.87 -0.25 -35.17
CA ALA A 137 8.75 -1.44 -36.00
C ALA A 137 7.26 -1.84 -36.10
N LYS A 138 6.74 -1.98 -37.33
CA LYS A 138 5.42 -2.57 -37.58
C LYS A 138 5.54 -4.09 -37.48
N SER A 139 5.56 -4.61 -36.27
CA SER A 139 5.49 -6.05 -35.99
C SER A 139 4.23 -6.38 -35.20
N PHE A 140 3.69 -7.58 -35.46
CA PHE A 140 2.52 -8.13 -34.79
C PHE A 140 2.89 -9.08 -33.64
N LYS A 141 4.16 -9.10 -33.23
CA LYS A 141 4.62 -9.91 -32.10
C LYS A 141 4.87 -9.06 -30.86
N GLU A 142 4.49 -9.59 -29.70
CA GLU A 142 4.76 -8.99 -28.40
C GLU A 142 5.62 -9.94 -27.56
N GLY A 143 6.59 -9.40 -26.83
CA GLY A 143 7.43 -10.17 -25.91
C GLY A 143 6.98 -10.00 -24.46
N LEU A 144 7.24 -11.00 -23.63
CA LEU A 144 7.02 -10.94 -22.17
C LEU A 144 8.28 -11.41 -21.45
N ALA A 145 8.96 -10.50 -20.76
CA ALA A 145 10.02 -10.82 -19.81
C ALA A 145 9.45 -10.94 -18.40
N LEU A 146 9.61 -12.10 -17.77
CA LEU A 146 9.25 -12.32 -16.38
C LEU A 146 10.45 -12.04 -15.49
N TRP A 147 10.33 -11.09 -14.57
CA TRP A 147 11.33 -10.73 -13.57
C TRP A 147 10.76 -11.04 -12.19
N SER A 148 11.40 -11.92 -11.42
CA SER A 148 10.93 -12.22 -10.06
C SER A 148 12.03 -12.80 -9.20
N ASP A 149 11.82 -12.75 -7.88
CA ASP A 149 12.64 -13.44 -6.89
C ASP A 149 14.14 -13.09 -7.07
N TRP A 150 14.41 -11.79 -7.12
CA TRP A 150 15.78 -11.26 -7.17
C TRP A 150 16.45 -11.31 -5.81
N HIS A 151 15.67 -11.12 -4.74
CA HIS A 151 16.12 -11.14 -3.34
C HIS A 151 17.39 -10.34 -3.11
N PHE A 152 17.48 -9.14 -3.68
CA PHE A 152 18.66 -8.30 -3.52
C PHE A 152 18.90 -7.97 -2.04
N GLY A 153 20.14 -8.14 -1.58
CA GLY A 153 20.52 -8.03 -0.17
C GLY A 153 20.92 -9.37 0.44
N MET A 154 20.44 -10.48 -0.11
CA MET A 154 20.89 -11.81 0.34
C MET A 154 22.35 -12.08 -0.03
N GLU A 155 23.06 -12.74 0.89
CA GLU A 155 24.36 -13.34 0.65
C GLU A 155 24.25 -14.85 0.75
N ILE A 156 24.59 -15.56 -0.32
CA ILE A 156 24.50 -17.01 -0.41
C ILE A 156 25.85 -17.53 -0.87
N ASP A 157 26.41 -18.48 -0.12
CA ASP A 157 27.53 -19.30 -0.56
C ASP A 157 27.31 -20.73 -0.09
N ASN A 158 26.64 -21.52 -0.92
CA ASN A 158 26.39 -22.93 -0.66
C ASN A 158 26.87 -23.80 -1.84
N TYR A 159 26.79 -25.12 -1.69
CA TYR A 159 27.27 -26.08 -2.68
C TYR A 159 26.69 -25.85 -4.08
N SER A 160 25.45 -25.39 -4.18
CA SER A 160 24.72 -25.29 -5.46
C SER A 160 24.69 -23.89 -6.07
N ASN A 161 24.98 -22.85 -5.28
CA ASN A 161 24.76 -21.47 -5.68
C ASN A 161 25.65 -20.49 -4.89
N LYS A 162 26.07 -19.42 -5.59
CA LYS A 162 26.67 -18.23 -4.99
C LYS A 162 25.84 -17.02 -5.37
N PHE A 163 25.58 -16.14 -4.42
CA PHE A 163 24.86 -14.90 -4.64
C PHE A 163 25.36 -13.80 -3.71
N ASN A 164 25.56 -12.61 -4.27
CA ASN A 164 25.91 -11.39 -3.56
C ASN A 164 25.66 -10.21 -4.52
N LYS A 165 25.89 -8.98 -4.07
CA LYS A 165 25.70 -7.77 -4.89
C LYS A 165 26.39 -7.80 -6.26
N ARG A 166 27.63 -8.34 -6.35
CA ARG A 166 28.34 -8.43 -7.64
C ARG A 166 27.64 -9.41 -8.58
N ILE A 167 27.32 -10.60 -8.08
CA ILE A 167 26.62 -11.64 -8.88
C ILE A 167 25.22 -11.16 -9.27
N PHE A 168 24.50 -10.47 -8.38
CA PHE A 168 23.23 -9.83 -8.71
C PHE A 168 23.35 -8.93 -9.93
N ASN A 169 24.31 -7.99 -9.94
CA ASN A 169 24.51 -7.09 -11.07
C ASN A 169 24.86 -7.83 -12.36
N GLU A 170 25.72 -8.85 -12.28
CA GLU A 170 26.08 -9.70 -13.43
C GLU A 170 24.84 -10.42 -14.00
N ARG A 171 24.00 -10.98 -13.12
CA ARG A 171 22.76 -11.69 -13.51
C ARG A 171 21.71 -10.75 -14.09
N VAL A 172 21.49 -9.58 -13.50
CA VAL A 172 20.57 -8.57 -14.04
C VAL A 172 21.04 -8.10 -15.41
N GLN A 173 22.34 -7.84 -15.58
CA GLN A 173 22.88 -7.45 -16.89
C GLN A 173 22.73 -8.58 -17.92
N GLY A 174 22.99 -9.83 -17.52
CA GLY A 174 22.78 -11.01 -18.38
C GLY A 174 21.33 -11.17 -18.81
N LEU A 175 20.39 -11.00 -17.87
CA LEU A 175 18.95 -11.02 -18.11
C LEU A 175 18.52 -9.92 -19.09
N LEU A 176 18.99 -8.69 -18.87
CA LEU A 176 18.72 -7.54 -19.73
C LEU A 176 19.22 -7.80 -21.16
N ASN A 177 20.48 -8.20 -21.31
CA ASN A 177 21.09 -8.50 -22.61
C ASN A 177 20.32 -9.60 -23.36
N LYS A 178 19.93 -10.68 -22.67
CA LYS A 178 19.17 -11.78 -23.29
C LYS A 178 17.74 -11.40 -23.64
N THR A 179 17.10 -10.55 -22.84
CA THR A 179 15.79 -9.97 -23.16
C THR A 179 15.86 -9.14 -24.45
N ILE A 180 16.89 -8.30 -24.59
CA ILE A 180 17.11 -7.50 -25.80
C ILE A 180 17.40 -8.41 -27.01
N GLU A 181 18.30 -9.39 -26.85
CA GLU A 181 18.66 -10.35 -27.90
C GLU A 181 17.42 -11.09 -28.43
N TYR A 182 16.61 -11.67 -27.55
CA TYR A 182 15.41 -12.40 -27.96
C TYR A 182 14.30 -11.49 -28.49
N GLY A 183 14.11 -10.31 -27.89
CA GLY A 183 13.14 -9.34 -28.40
C GLY A 183 13.48 -8.88 -29.82
N LYS A 184 14.75 -8.59 -30.11
CA LYS A 184 15.23 -8.23 -31.46
C LYS A 184 15.13 -9.40 -32.44
N LEU A 185 15.51 -10.60 -32.01
CA LEU A 185 15.41 -11.83 -32.82
C LEU A 185 13.98 -12.05 -33.33
N HIS A 186 12.99 -11.79 -32.48
CA HIS A 186 11.57 -11.94 -32.81
C HIS A 186 10.90 -10.66 -33.33
N ASN A 187 11.66 -9.57 -33.46
CA ASN A 187 11.17 -8.28 -33.92
C ASN A 187 9.91 -7.84 -33.15
N ILE A 188 9.93 -7.87 -31.81
CA ILE A 188 8.73 -7.52 -31.02
C ILE A 188 8.43 -6.01 -31.07
N SER A 189 7.16 -5.64 -31.15
CA SER A 189 6.73 -4.23 -31.16
C SER A 189 6.40 -3.69 -29.77
N THR A 190 5.92 -4.56 -28.88
CA THR A 190 5.68 -4.26 -27.46
C THR A 190 6.45 -5.28 -26.62
N LEU A 191 7.23 -4.80 -25.65
CA LEU A 191 7.79 -5.63 -24.61
C LEU A 191 7.01 -5.43 -23.31
N HIS A 192 6.40 -6.51 -22.84
CA HIS A 192 5.83 -6.62 -21.52
C HIS A 192 6.95 -7.05 -20.56
N VAL A 193 7.12 -6.33 -19.46
CA VAL A 193 8.06 -6.67 -18.39
C VAL A 193 7.24 -6.86 -17.13
N ALA A 194 7.07 -8.10 -16.69
CA ALA A 194 6.29 -8.40 -15.50
C ALA A 194 7.22 -8.67 -14.31
N ASN A 195 7.28 -7.72 -13.38
CA ASN A 195 7.80 -7.97 -12.05
C ASN A 195 6.76 -8.77 -11.25
N LEU A 196 7.09 -10.01 -10.91
CA LEU A 196 6.25 -10.90 -10.10
C LEU A 196 6.62 -10.88 -8.62
N GLY A 197 7.37 -9.89 -8.14
CA GLY A 197 7.65 -9.66 -6.71
C GLY A 197 8.93 -10.33 -6.20
N ASP A 198 9.23 -10.07 -4.93
CA ASP A 198 10.43 -10.51 -4.20
C ASP A 198 11.72 -9.98 -4.84
N LEU A 199 11.73 -8.67 -5.11
CA LEU A 199 12.91 -8.02 -5.67
C LEU A 199 13.99 -7.74 -4.63
N ILE A 200 13.58 -7.55 -3.38
CA ILE A 200 14.46 -7.32 -2.23
C ILE A 200 14.47 -8.55 -1.33
N GLY A 201 15.59 -8.80 -0.64
CA GLY A 201 15.73 -9.91 0.31
C GLY A 201 14.88 -9.71 1.57
N GLY A 202 14.46 -8.47 1.84
CA GLY A 202 13.60 -8.13 2.96
C GLY A 202 14.37 -7.98 4.26
N LEU A 203 13.70 -8.21 5.39
CA LEU A 203 14.30 -8.11 6.72
C LEU A 203 15.27 -9.30 6.95
N ILE A 204 16.51 -9.13 6.52
CA ILE A 204 17.59 -10.12 6.71
C ILE A 204 18.02 -10.11 8.18
N HIS A 205 18.47 -11.25 8.72
CA HIS A 205 18.81 -11.45 10.13
C HIS A 205 19.76 -10.38 10.70
N VAL A 206 19.20 -9.30 11.23
CA VAL A 206 19.92 -8.23 11.92
C VAL A 206 19.42 -8.09 13.35
N SER A 207 20.34 -7.69 14.23
CA SER A 207 20.15 -7.71 15.68
C SER A 207 19.07 -6.73 16.20
N THR A 208 18.74 -5.69 15.42
CA THR A 208 17.77 -4.66 15.81
C THR A 208 16.81 -4.31 14.68
N ARG A 209 15.56 -3.97 15.04
CA ARG A 209 14.54 -3.55 14.07
C ARG A 209 14.93 -2.29 13.29
N VAL A 210 15.68 -1.37 13.91
CA VAL A 210 16.14 -0.14 13.25
C VAL A 210 17.10 -0.47 12.12
N GLN A 211 18.13 -1.29 12.41
CA GLN A 211 19.07 -1.75 11.37
C GLN A 211 18.36 -2.52 10.26
N ALA A 212 17.34 -3.32 10.60
CA ALA A 212 16.59 -4.10 9.60
C ALA A 212 15.85 -3.19 8.62
N ASN A 213 15.22 -2.13 9.14
CA ASN A 213 14.53 -1.16 8.32
C ASN A 213 15.50 -0.33 7.48
N GLU A 214 16.66 0.07 8.03
CA GLU A 214 17.69 0.80 7.28
C GLU A 214 18.23 -0.02 6.12
N ASP A 215 18.53 -1.29 6.36
CA ASP A 215 19.02 -2.25 5.35
C ASP A 215 17.97 -2.47 4.24
N VAL A 216 16.71 -2.73 4.59
CA VAL A 216 15.63 -2.93 3.60
C VAL A 216 15.40 -1.67 2.77
N VAL A 217 15.52 -0.48 3.37
CA VAL A 217 15.43 0.78 2.63
C VAL A 217 16.59 0.91 1.63
N GLU A 218 17.80 0.50 2.00
CA GLU A 218 18.94 0.48 1.06
C GLU A 218 18.73 -0.53 -0.07
N GLN A 219 18.26 -1.75 0.25
CA GLN A 219 17.90 -2.75 -0.75
C GLN A 219 16.87 -2.19 -1.75
N THR A 220 15.80 -1.58 -1.23
CA THR A 220 14.71 -1.00 -2.04
C THR A 220 15.22 0.10 -2.95
N LYS A 221 16.06 1.01 -2.44
CA LYS A 221 16.68 2.08 -3.24
C LYS A 221 17.53 1.52 -4.38
N TYR A 222 18.38 0.54 -4.07
CA TYR A 222 19.30 -0.03 -5.05
C TYR A 222 18.57 -0.77 -6.16
N VAL A 223 17.58 -1.59 -5.80
CA VAL A 223 16.74 -2.32 -6.75
C VAL A 223 15.92 -1.36 -7.60
N SER A 224 15.34 -0.30 -7.01
CA SER A 224 14.54 0.67 -7.76
C SER A 224 15.36 1.40 -8.82
N GLU A 225 16.59 1.81 -8.50
CA GLU A 225 17.48 2.44 -9.49
C GLU A 225 17.96 1.43 -10.54
N THR A 226 18.28 0.20 -10.13
CA THR A 226 18.68 -0.88 -11.06
C THR A 226 17.56 -1.19 -12.06
N LEU A 227 16.31 -1.27 -11.59
CA LEU A 227 15.13 -1.42 -12.44
C LEU A 227 14.93 -0.24 -13.37
N ALA A 228 15.05 0.99 -12.88
CA ALA A 228 14.91 2.18 -13.70
C ALA A 228 15.95 2.21 -14.83
N GLU A 229 17.21 1.87 -14.53
CA GLU A 229 18.26 1.76 -15.53
C GLU A 229 17.94 0.67 -16.57
N ALA A 230 17.54 -0.51 -16.12
CA ALA A 230 17.19 -1.61 -17.02
C ALA A 230 15.99 -1.26 -17.92
N LEU A 231 14.92 -0.68 -17.36
CA LEU A 231 13.75 -0.23 -18.11
C LEU A 231 14.08 0.90 -19.08
N GLY A 232 14.94 1.85 -18.68
CA GLY A 232 15.41 2.92 -19.58
C GLY A 232 16.19 2.37 -20.77
N VAL A 233 17.04 1.35 -20.57
CA VAL A 233 17.72 0.64 -21.66
C VAL A 233 16.69 -0.06 -22.55
N LEU A 234 15.75 -0.82 -21.98
CA LEU A 234 14.72 -1.52 -22.76
C LEU A 234 13.85 -0.54 -23.56
N ALA A 235 13.49 0.60 -22.98
CA ALA A 235 12.68 1.62 -23.65
C ALA A 235 13.42 2.28 -24.83
N ASN A 236 14.75 2.27 -24.83
CA ASN A 236 15.53 2.70 -25.98
C ASN A 236 15.57 1.62 -27.07
N GLU A 237 15.42 0.34 -26.71
CA GLU A 237 15.51 -0.80 -27.63
C GLU A 237 14.17 -1.22 -28.24
N PHE A 238 13.06 -0.95 -27.56
CA PHE A 238 11.72 -1.39 -27.97
C PHE A 238 10.75 -0.22 -28.16
N PRO A 239 9.85 -0.27 -29.17
CA PRO A 239 8.93 0.83 -29.44
C PRO A 239 7.97 1.14 -28.28
N ASN A 240 7.50 0.11 -27.58
CA ASN A 240 6.61 0.24 -26.42
C ASN A 240 7.02 -0.73 -25.31
N ILE A 241 7.02 -0.25 -24.07
CA ILE A 241 7.23 -1.04 -22.86
C ILE A 241 5.96 -0.98 -22.00
N LYS A 242 5.50 -2.14 -21.54
CA LYS A 242 4.50 -2.23 -20.47
C LYS A 242 5.11 -2.94 -19.28
N TYR A 243 5.32 -2.21 -18.19
CA TYR A 243 5.85 -2.75 -16.95
C TYR A 243 4.70 -3.08 -15.99
N TYR A 244 4.67 -4.30 -15.47
CA TYR A 244 3.69 -4.75 -14.49
C TYR A 244 4.39 -4.99 -13.16
N ASN A 245 3.89 -4.42 -12.07
CA ASN A 245 4.50 -4.54 -10.75
C ASN A 245 3.59 -5.23 -9.75
N VAL A 246 3.91 -6.50 -9.44
CA VAL A 246 3.32 -7.24 -8.32
C VAL A 246 4.30 -7.26 -7.15
N ALA A 247 3.81 -6.98 -5.94
CA ALA A 247 4.63 -7.05 -4.73
C ALA A 247 4.76 -8.49 -4.21
N GLY A 248 5.98 -8.87 -3.83
CA GLY A 248 6.25 -10.16 -3.19
C GLY A 248 5.97 -10.17 -1.69
N ASN A 249 6.37 -11.24 -1.00
CA ASN A 249 6.24 -11.32 0.45
C ASN A 249 7.49 -10.93 1.25
N HIS A 250 8.65 -10.80 0.61
CA HIS A 250 9.91 -10.47 1.30
C HIS A 250 9.99 -9.01 1.72
N GLY A 251 9.36 -8.10 0.96
CA GLY A 251 9.34 -6.69 1.32
C GLY A 251 8.42 -6.30 2.49
N ARG A 252 7.77 -7.24 3.17
CA ARG A 252 6.89 -6.94 4.33
C ARG A 252 7.64 -6.24 5.46
N THR A 253 6.97 -5.30 6.13
CA THR A 253 7.53 -4.57 7.28
C THR A 253 7.64 -5.40 8.57
N SER A 254 7.12 -6.63 8.56
CA SER A 254 7.24 -7.63 9.62
C SER A 254 7.49 -9.02 9.02
N PRO A 255 8.33 -9.86 9.65
CA PRO A 255 8.48 -11.26 9.27
C PRO A 255 7.20 -12.08 9.51
N SER A 256 6.37 -11.68 10.48
CA SER A 256 5.11 -12.38 10.79
C SER A 256 4.03 -12.02 9.77
N LYS A 257 3.51 -13.03 9.06
CA LYS A 257 2.41 -12.86 8.09
C LYS A 257 1.10 -12.40 8.73
N ASN A 258 0.93 -12.60 10.04
CA ASN A 258 -0.27 -12.25 10.78
C ASN A 258 -0.25 -10.79 11.28
N ASP A 259 0.92 -10.15 11.26
CA ASP A 259 1.14 -8.85 11.90
C ASP A 259 1.13 -7.69 10.90
N VAL A 260 1.00 -7.97 9.59
CA VAL A 260 1.06 -6.96 8.53
C VAL A 260 -0.15 -7.02 7.61
N GLY A 261 -0.72 -5.86 7.33
CA GLY A 261 -1.67 -5.71 6.24
C GLY A 261 -0.99 -5.96 4.89
N ILE A 262 -1.77 -6.33 3.87
CA ILE A 262 -1.24 -6.61 2.50
C ILE A 262 -0.35 -5.47 1.99
N LYS A 263 -0.69 -4.22 2.34
CA LYS A 263 -0.01 -3.00 1.88
C LYS A 263 1.17 -2.54 2.75
N GLU A 264 1.49 -3.24 3.84
CA GLU A 264 2.66 -2.91 4.67
C GLU A 264 3.91 -3.61 4.11
N ASN A 265 4.36 -3.12 2.95
CA ASN A 265 5.46 -3.70 2.18
C ASN A 265 6.28 -2.62 1.47
N PHE A 266 7.61 -2.71 1.58
CA PHE A 266 8.56 -1.76 0.98
C PHE A 266 8.58 -1.81 -0.55
N GLU A 267 8.18 -2.93 -1.18
CA GLU A 267 8.11 -3.03 -2.64
C GLU A 267 7.06 -2.10 -3.26
N TYR A 268 6.07 -1.62 -2.49
CA TYR A 268 5.13 -0.59 -2.96
C TYR A 268 5.77 0.77 -3.20
N LEU A 269 6.99 1.00 -2.70
CA LEU A 269 7.75 2.23 -3.00
C LEU A 269 8.41 2.18 -4.38
N ILE A 270 8.63 0.98 -4.93
CA ILE A 270 9.34 0.79 -6.20
C ILE A 270 8.59 1.47 -7.36
N PRO A 271 7.27 1.24 -7.58
CA PRO A 271 6.55 1.94 -8.64
C PRO A 271 6.69 3.46 -8.63
N TRP A 272 6.62 4.07 -7.45
CA TRP A 272 6.68 5.53 -7.33
C TRP A 272 8.04 6.09 -7.66
N TYR A 273 9.09 5.33 -7.30
CA TYR A 273 10.44 5.63 -7.73
C TYR A 273 10.54 5.56 -9.25
N LEU A 274 10.03 4.48 -9.86
CA LEU A 274 10.06 4.28 -11.31
C LEU A 274 9.30 5.37 -12.07
N GLU A 275 8.07 5.68 -11.65
CA GLU A 275 7.25 6.76 -12.23
C GLU A 275 7.98 8.10 -12.22
N SER A 276 8.69 8.40 -11.13
CA SER A 276 9.44 9.64 -10.99
C SER A 276 10.73 9.65 -11.82
N ARG A 277 11.45 8.53 -11.84
CA ARG A 277 12.77 8.36 -12.47
C ARG A 277 12.69 8.19 -13.98
N LEU A 278 11.59 7.64 -14.49
CA LEU A 278 11.35 7.35 -15.90
C LEU A 278 10.35 8.32 -16.55
N ARG A 279 9.97 9.41 -15.87
CA ARG A 279 8.96 10.37 -16.35
C ARG A 279 9.21 10.92 -17.76
N ASP A 280 10.46 10.98 -18.19
CA ASP A 280 10.85 11.52 -19.50
C ASP A 280 10.72 10.47 -20.63
N PHE A 281 10.46 9.19 -20.28
CA PHE A 281 10.21 8.10 -21.23
C PHE A 281 8.72 7.97 -21.56
N ASN A 282 8.32 8.49 -22.72
CA ASN A 282 6.91 8.47 -23.15
C ASN A 282 6.42 7.10 -23.67
N ASN A 283 7.31 6.12 -23.78
CA ASN A 283 7.01 4.78 -24.30
C ASN A 283 7.02 3.69 -23.22
N ILE A 284 7.00 4.07 -21.94
CA ILE A 284 6.88 3.15 -20.81
C ILE A 284 5.53 3.39 -20.13
N ASP A 285 4.72 2.34 -20.03
CA ASP A 285 3.48 2.32 -19.25
C ASP A 285 3.69 1.45 -18.00
N ILE A 286 3.45 2.01 -16.81
CA ILE A 286 3.64 1.33 -15.52
C ILE A 286 2.27 0.96 -14.95
N VAL A 287 2.04 -0.34 -14.81
CA VAL A 287 0.80 -0.93 -14.29
C VAL A 287 1.07 -1.51 -12.91
N ASN A 288 0.42 -0.94 -11.91
CA ASN A 288 0.56 -1.35 -10.51
C ASN A 288 -0.59 -2.26 -10.09
N GLU A 289 -0.27 -3.24 -9.25
CA GLU A 289 -1.27 -4.07 -8.58
C GLU A 289 -2.08 -3.27 -7.55
N GLN A 290 -3.31 -3.72 -7.29
CA GLN A 290 -4.14 -3.20 -6.20
C GLN A 290 -4.36 -4.20 -5.05
N ASP A 291 -4.54 -5.48 -5.41
CA ASP A 291 -4.95 -6.56 -4.53
C ASP A 291 -4.03 -7.81 -4.62
N GLY A 292 -2.77 -7.62 -4.99
CA GLY A 292 -1.75 -8.68 -5.08
C GLY A 292 -1.69 -9.42 -6.42
N PHE A 293 -2.49 -9.01 -7.41
CA PHE A 293 -2.43 -9.51 -8.78
C PHE A 293 -2.75 -8.40 -9.78
N ILE A 294 -2.38 -8.62 -11.05
CA ILE A 294 -2.72 -7.74 -12.17
C ILE A 294 -3.36 -8.58 -13.28
N ILE A 295 -4.53 -8.15 -13.74
CA ILE A 295 -5.14 -8.67 -14.98
C ILE A 295 -4.60 -7.82 -16.13
N GLY A 296 -3.93 -8.46 -17.07
CA GLY A 296 -3.36 -7.84 -18.25
C GLY A 296 -3.90 -8.44 -19.54
N LYS A 297 -3.45 -7.88 -20.65
CA LYS A 297 -3.70 -8.40 -21.98
C LYS A 297 -2.42 -8.34 -22.81
N ILE A 298 -2.09 -9.45 -23.47
CA ILE A 298 -1.00 -9.54 -24.44
C ILE A 298 -1.63 -10.00 -25.75
N LEU A 299 -1.63 -9.14 -26.76
CA LEU A 299 -2.40 -9.31 -28.00
C LEU A 299 -3.87 -9.72 -27.72
N ASN A 300 -4.24 -10.97 -28.04
CA ASN A 300 -5.58 -11.53 -27.88
C ASN A 300 -5.76 -12.32 -26.57
N GLU A 301 -4.69 -12.49 -25.78
CA GLU A 301 -4.68 -13.32 -24.59
C GLU A 301 -4.95 -12.49 -23.33
N ASN A 302 -5.94 -12.91 -22.55
CA ASN A 302 -6.13 -12.41 -21.18
C ASN A 302 -5.15 -13.12 -20.27
N VAL A 303 -4.36 -12.37 -19.52
CA VAL A 303 -3.30 -12.90 -18.67
C VAL A 303 -3.44 -12.38 -17.25
N VAL A 304 -2.92 -13.14 -16.28
CA VAL A 304 -2.85 -12.69 -14.89
C VAL A 304 -1.42 -12.81 -14.39
N PHE A 305 -0.94 -11.75 -13.75
CA PHE A 305 0.34 -11.72 -13.04
C PHE A 305 0.09 -11.75 -11.54
N THR A 306 0.72 -12.67 -10.83
CA THR A 306 0.67 -12.79 -9.36
C THR A 306 2.06 -13.15 -8.84
N HIS A 307 2.35 -12.89 -7.57
CA HIS A 307 3.59 -13.41 -6.97
C HIS A 307 3.48 -14.92 -6.72
N GLY A 308 2.33 -15.39 -6.21
CA GLY A 308 2.05 -16.81 -5.95
C GLY A 308 1.97 -17.19 -4.45
N HIS A 309 2.20 -16.26 -3.52
CA HIS A 309 2.05 -16.54 -2.08
C HIS A 309 0.59 -16.69 -1.63
N TYR A 310 -0.34 -16.02 -2.30
CA TYR A 310 -1.79 -16.22 -2.14
C TYR A 310 -2.37 -17.21 -3.17
N ASP A 311 -1.72 -17.31 -4.33
CA ASP A 311 -2.19 -18.04 -5.51
C ASP A 311 -1.25 -19.18 -5.85
N ARG A 312 -1.27 -20.25 -5.04
CA ARG A 312 -0.50 -21.46 -5.37
C ARG A 312 -0.85 -21.91 -6.79
N PRO A 313 0.13 -22.29 -7.64
CA PRO A 313 -0.09 -22.54 -9.06
C PRO A 313 -1.28 -23.46 -9.39
N ASP A 314 -1.44 -24.56 -8.65
CA ASP A 314 -2.54 -25.53 -8.79
C ASP A 314 -3.91 -25.00 -8.37
N GLN A 315 -3.95 -24.04 -7.45
CA GLN A 315 -5.19 -23.43 -6.95
C GLN A 315 -5.57 -22.17 -7.73
N SER A 316 -4.58 -21.47 -8.30
CA SER A 316 -4.75 -20.20 -9.01
C SER A 316 -5.76 -20.31 -10.16
N VAL A 317 -5.72 -21.41 -10.91
CA VAL A 317 -6.61 -21.71 -12.04
C VAL A 317 -8.08 -21.84 -11.66
N THR A 318 -8.37 -22.10 -10.38
CA THR A 318 -9.74 -22.16 -9.87
C THR A 318 -10.11 -20.87 -9.17
N LYS A 319 -9.25 -20.35 -8.29
CA LYS A 319 -9.56 -19.19 -7.45
C LYS A 319 -9.62 -17.89 -8.22
N ILE A 320 -8.64 -17.63 -9.11
CA ILE A 320 -8.57 -16.38 -9.86
C ILE A 320 -9.79 -16.21 -10.77
N PRO A 321 -10.25 -17.22 -11.54
CA PRO A 321 -11.46 -17.08 -12.32
C PRO A 321 -12.73 -16.86 -11.50
N GLN A 322 -12.84 -17.52 -10.34
CA GLN A 322 -14.00 -17.31 -9.45
C GLN A 322 -14.02 -15.90 -8.86
N LEU A 323 -12.85 -15.33 -8.56
CA LEU A 323 -12.72 -13.97 -8.03
C LEU A 323 -12.98 -12.90 -9.09
N THR A 324 -12.40 -13.09 -10.28
CA THR A 324 -12.35 -12.05 -11.33
C THR A 324 -13.48 -12.16 -12.35
N GLY A 325 -14.16 -13.30 -12.44
CA GLY A 325 -15.14 -13.60 -13.48
C GLY A 325 -14.53 -13.86 -14.86
N ILE A 326 -13.20 -13.94 -14.97
CA ILE A 326 -12.47 -14.13 -16.23
C ILE A 326 -11.71 -15.46 -16.17
N ILE A 327 -11.79 -16.27 -17.23
CA ILE A 327 -10.92 -17.44 -17.41
C ILE A 327 -9.70 -16.97 -18.22
N PRO A 328 -8.54 -16.72 -17.60
CA PRO A 328 -7.36 -16.25 -18.32
C PRO A 328 -6.74 -17.38 -19.13
N SER A 329 -6.11 -17.02 -20.24
CA SER A 329 -5.31 -17.97 -21.03
C SER A 329 -4.00 -18.31 -20.32
N PHE A 330 -3.41 -17.33 -19.62
CA PHE A 330 -2.18 -17.53 -18.86
C PHE A 330 -2.25 -16.97 -17.45
N ILE A 331 -1.64 -17.68 -16.51
CA ILE A 331 -1.34 -17.18 -15.16
C ILE A 331 0.17 -17.27 -14.97
N PHE A 332 0.81 -16.14 -14.70
CA PHE A 332 2.24 -16.01 -14.47
C PHE A 332 2.52 -15.81 -12.98
N SER A 333 3.39 -16.64 -12.40
CA SER A 333 3.76 -16.56 -10.98
C SER A 333 5.25 -16.77 -10.73
N GLY A 334 5.76 -16.27 -9.60
CA GLY A 334 7.12 -16.51 -9.09
C GLY A 334 7.09 -17.36 -7.81
N HIS A 335 7.79 -16.89 -6.76
CA HIS A 335 7.73 -17.33 -5.36
C HIS A 335 8.37 -18.70 -5.06
N ILE A 336 8.12 -19.72 -5.89
CA ILE A 336 8.61 -21.07 -5.62
C ILE A 336 10.03 -21.32 -6.16
N HIS A 337 10.61 -20.35 -6.86
CA HIS A 337 11.97 -20.38 -7.42
C HIS A 337 12.22 -21.51 -8.46
N HIS A 338 11.18 -22.22 -8.91
CA HIS A 338 11.25 -23.28 -9.90
C HIS A 338 10.44 -22.92 -11.13
N HIS A 339 11.10 -22.90 -12.27
CA HIS A 339 10.40 -22.64 -13.52
C HIS A 339 9.69 -23.90 -14.02
N TYR A 340 8.41 -23.79 -14.40
CA TYR A 340 7.69 -24.82 -15.15
C TYR A 340 6.49 -24.22 -15.87
N GLU A 341 5.91 -24.99 -16.78
CA GLU A 341 4.68 -24.64 -17.50
C GLU A 341 3.72 -25.82 -17.43
N LYS A 342 2.46 -25.55 -17.09
CA LYS A 342 1.45 -26.60 -16.98
C LYS A 342 0.09 -26.11 -17.44
N GLU A 343 -0.53 -26.88 -18.31
CA GLU A 343 -1.87 -26.64 -18.83
C GLU A 343 -2.94 -27.17 -17.88
N TYR A 344 -3.98 -26.37 -17.66
CA TYR A 344 -5.19 -26.67 -16.92
C TYR A 344 -6.41 -26.31 -17.77
N GLY A 345 -6.71 -27.17 -18.74
CA GLY A 345 -7.77 -26.90 -19.71
C GLY A 345 -7.42 -25.71 -20.59
N ARG A 346 -8.16 -24.60 -20.46
CA ARG A 346 -7.94 -23.37 -21.24
C ARG A 346 -6.82 -22.48 -20.71
N THR A 347 -6.40 -22.70 -19.47
CA THR A 347 -5.43 -21.83 -18.78
C THR A 347 -4.10 -22.55 -18.66
N THR A 348 -3.02 -21.89 -19.08
CA THR A 348 -1.65 -22.35 -18.87
C THR A 348 -1.02 -21.56 -17.73
N VAL A 349 -0.59 -22.26 -16.69
CA VAL A 349 0.17 -21.67 -15.59
C VAL A 349 1.64 -21.73 -15.92
N VAL A 350 2.29 -20.57 -15.93
CA VAL A 350 3.72 -20.41 -16.20
C VAL A 350 4.37 -19.89 -14.93
N VAL A 351 5.21 -20.72 -14.33
CA VAL A 351 5.98 -20.33 -13.14
C VAL A 351 7.38 -19.91 -13.57
N ASN A 352 7.81 -18.74 -13.11
CA ASN A 352 9.13 -18.19 -13.37
C ASN A 352 10.19 -18.87 -12.48
N GLY A 353 11.45 -18.85 -12.96
CA GLY A 353 12.58 -19.17 -12.10
C GLY A 353 12.90 -18.01 -11.15
N SER A 354 13.92 -18.16 -10.31
CA SER A 354 14.44 -17.07 -9.49
C SER A 354 15.78 -16.56 -10.01
N LEU A 355 16.04 -15.27 -9.81
CA LEU A 355 17.34 -14.68 -10.11
C LEU A 355 18.35 -14.99 -8.99
N VAL A 356 17.89 -15.08 -7.74
CA VAL A 356 18.73 -15.43 -6.58
C VAL A 356 19.29 -16.86 -6.67
N GLY A 357 18.51 -17.81 -7.21
CA GLY A 357 18.84 -19.24 -7.22
C GLY A 357 18.52 -19.95 -5.90
N ASN A 358 19.26 -21.02 -5.59
CA ASN A 358 19.07 -21.79 -4.36
C ASN A 358 19.69 -21.09 -3.16
N ASP A 359 18.87 -20.80 -2.16
CA ASP A 359 19.31 -20.40 -0.83
C ASP A 359 19.44 -21.62 0.09
N ASP A 360 19.76 -21.37 1.35
CA ASP A 360 19.95 -22.44 2.34
C ASP A 360 18.64 -23.17 2.68
N TYR A 361 17.50 -22.49 2.60
CA TYR A 361 16.19 -23.11 2.78
C TYR A 361 15.88 -24.11 1.66
N ALA A 362 16.07 -23.70 0.39
CA ALA A 362 15.93 -24.56 -0.78
C ALA A 362 16.91 -25.73 -0.72
N MET A 363 18.14 -25.49 -0.25
CA MET A 363 19.12 -26.55 -0.01
C MET A 363 18.63 -27.54 1.04
N GLN A 364 18.17 -27.10 2.22
CA GLN A 364 17.65 -27.98 3.27
C GLN A 364 16.47 -28.83 2.78
N GLY A 365 15.55 -28.23 2.04
CA GLY A 365 14.38 -28.91 1.48
C GLY A 365 14.64 -29.72 0.21
N ARG A 366 15.85 -29.64 -0.38
CA ARG A 366 16.22 -30.23 -1.68
C ARG A 366 15.33 -29.75 -2.83
N TYR A 367 14.83 -28.52 -2.74
CA TYR A 367 14.04 -27.83 -3.76
C TYR A 367 14.98 -27.14 -4.77
N GLY A 368 15.99 -27.85 -5.29
CA GLY A 368 17.05 -27.21 -6.07
C GLY A 368 16.59 -26.74 -7.46
N SER A 369 16.80 -25.47 -7.79
CA SER A 369 16.68 -24.91 -9.13
C SER A 369 17.97 -24.18 -9.55
N LYS A 370 18.15 -23.96 -10.85
CA LYS A 370 19.24 -23.11 -11.36
C LYS A 370 18.71 -21.69 -11.50
N PRO A 371 19.52 -20.66 -11.17
CA PRO A 371 19.16 -19.27 -11.42
C PRO A 371 18.68 -19.09 -12.85
N SER A 372 17.45 -18.62 -13.02
CA SER A 372 16.84 -18.44 -14.32
C SER A 372 15.64 -17.52 -14.29
N GLN A 373 15.30 -16.98 -15.46
CA GLN A 373 14.11 -16.18 -15.71
C GLN A 373 13.51 -16.56 -17.07
N LYS A 374 12.23 -16.26 -17.29
CA LYS A 374 11.56 -16.59 -18.56
C LYS A 374 11.39 -15.39 -19.47
N PHE A 375 11.50 -15.65 -20.77
CA PHE A 375 11.12 -14.72 -21.82
C PHE A 375 10.19 -15.44 -22.80
N LEU A 376 9.02 -14.89 -23.04
CA LEU A 376 7.98 -15.49 -23.88
C LEU A 376 7.69 -14.59 -25.07
N VAL A 377 7.30 -15.17 -26.20
CA VAL A 377 6.94 -14.45 -27.42
C VAL A 377 5.53 -14.83 -27.83
N PHE A 378 4.70 -13.83 -28.06
CA PHE A 378 3.32 -13.95 -28.48
C PHE A 378 3.15 -13.42 -29.89
N ASN A 379 2.26 -14.07 -30.63
CA ASN A 379 1.77 -13.62 -31.93
C ASN A 379 0.23 -13.71 -31.96
N ASN A 380 -0.39 -13.46 -33.11
CA ASN A 380 -1.86 -13.45 -33.24
C ASN A 380 -2.53 -14.81 -32.94
N GLU A 381 -1.78 -15.91 -32.99
CA GLU A 381 -2.24 -17.28 -32.72
C GLU A 381 -2.05 -17.69 -31.24
N GLY A 382 -1.37 -16.86 -30.44
CA GLY A 382 -1.10 -17.10 -29.02
C GLY A 382 0.39 -17.15 -28.69
N LEU A 383 0.78 -18.01 -27.75
CA LEU A 383 2.18 -18.20 -27.35
C LEU A 383 2.97 -18.94 -28.44
N GLU A 384 3.96 -18.28 -29.04
CA GLU A 384 4.81 -18.86 -30.08
C GLU A 384 5.98 -19.64 -29.49
N CYS A 385 6.66 -19.08 -28.47
CA CYS A 385 7.77 -19.74 -27.81
C CYS A 385 8.04 -19.20 -26.41
N SER A 386 8.70 -20.03 -25.60
CA SER A 386 9.13 -19.73 -24.24
C SER A 386 10.60 -20.08 -24.07
N TYR A 387 11.40 -19.11 -23.67
CA TYR A 387 12.81 -19.23 -23.38
C TYR A 387 13.05 -19.27 -21.87
N VAL A 388 13.99 -20.10 -21.45
CA VAL A 388 14.55 -20.08 -20.10
C VAL A 388 15.93 -19.45 -20.17
N ILE A 389 16.04 -18.21 -19.72
CA ILE A 389 17.29 -17.48 -19.59
C ILE A 389 17.99 -17.99 -18.34
N LYS A 390 19.10 -18.70 -18.50
CA LYS A 390 19.95 -19.15 -17.38
C LYS A 390 20.90 -18.03 -16.97
N LEU A 391 21.11 -17.88 -15.66
CA LEU A 391 21.84 -16.77 -15.04
C LEU A 391 23.03 -17.24 -14.19
#